data_AF-C1EEJ1-F1
#
_entry.id   AF-C1EEJ1-F1
#
_cell.length_a   1.000
_cell.length_b   1.000
_cell.length_c   1.000
_cell.angle_alpha   90.00
_cell.angle_beta   90.00
_cell.angle_gamma   90.00
#
_symmetry.space_group_name_H-M   'P 1'
#
loop_
_entity.id
_entity.type
_entity.pdbx_description
1 polymer ?
#
loop_
_entity_poly.entity_id
_entity_poly.type
_entity_poly.pdbx_seq_one_letter_code
_entity_poly.pdbx_strand_id
1 'polypeptide(L)'
;MSPRSSFKYVYIPADDTCPMEELSMEIPEGREMECLLDVLKDHFRNSKTVGTANEQKAIFKKQLEEHSGKTIDDNLMDIAAKMQMVQPVALLPGGKATNWEHINCYVDDRGISKGLPRNIRACGIANECGASSDIVGDAFIARIIDDEERFERHDFTLSEVSSSAPWVKRAFELNLAKHQNSGDMKEQLRAMTNMNTAADALDLQDDLPEPGPPPGAIEEGVTHPYQWTQDGEDLVVTVPNLPAETGKGDVRCDIKMKHLHLECDKAPDGERVIIDGALELCFEVIPDESSWSILANKDGTKRIEVTMTKGKDMRWPCLTRTKSAPETK
;
A
#
# COMPACT_ATOMS: atom_id res chain seq x y z
N MET A 1 -25.44 9.45 20.91
CA MET A 1 -25.82 8.02 20.90
C MET A 1 -25.17 7.39 22.11
N SER A 2 -25.88 6.59 22.89
CA SER A 2 -25.26 5.83 23.99
C SER A 2 -24.23 4.86 23.41
N PRO A 3 -23.09 4.63 24.09
CA PRO A 3 -22.11 3.66 23.64
C PRO A 3 -22.78 2.28 23.55
N ARG A 4 -22.49 1.56 22.47
CA ARG A 4 -23.01 0.21 22.25
C ARG A 4 -22.43 -0.71 23.33
N SER A 5 -23.27 -1.53 23.96
CA SER A 5 -22.84 -2.45 25.04
C SER A 5 -22.48 -3.84 24.55
N SER A 6 -22.82 -4.18 23.30
CA SER A 6 -22.53 -5.48 22.69
C SER A 6 -22.56 -5.40 21.17
N PHE A 7 -21.94 -6.38 20.51
CA PHE A 7 -21.99 -6.53 19.06
C PHE A 7 -21.99 -7.99 18.63
N LYS A 8 -22.39 -8.22 17.39
CA LYS A 8 -22.42 -9.53 16.73
C LYS A 8 -21.26 -9.73 15.76
N TYR A 9 -20.78 -10.96 15.67
CA TYR A 9 -19.76 -11.39 14.74
C TYR A 9 -20.01 -12.85 14.33
N VAL A 10 -19.41 -13.29 13.23
CA VAL A 10 -19.65 -14.64 12.69
C VAL A 10 -18.43 -15.52 12.88
N TYR A 11 -18.65 -16.72 13.40
CA TYR A 11 -17.68 -17.80 13.47
C TYR A 11 -17.85 -18.77 12.30
N ILE A 12 -16.74 -19.08 11.65
CA ILE A 12 -16.65 -20.02 10.52
C ILE A 12 -15.69 -21.15 10.93
N PRO A 13 -16.21 -22.29 11.42
CA PRO A 13 -15.40 -23.45 11.72
C PRO A 13 -14.64 -23.95 10.49
N ALA A 14 -13.41 -24.40 10.69
CA ALA A 14 -12.62 -25.05 9.63
C ALA A 14 -13.24 -26.38 9.17
N ASP A 15 -13.89 -27.08 10.10
CA ASP A 15 -14.68 -28.29 9.83
C ASP A 15 -15.97 -27.90 9.10
N ASP A 16 -16.09 -28.34 7.85
CA ASP A 16 -17.24 -28.03 6.99
C ASP A 16 -18.52 -28.78 7.38
N THR A 17 -18.41 -29.78 8.26
CA THR A 17 -19.56 -30.47 8.86
C THR A 17 -20.19 -29.67 10.00
N CYS A 18 -19.46 -28.71 10.58
CA CYS A 18 -19.98 -27.79 11.60
C CYS A 18 -20.59 -26.54 10.93
N PRO A 19 -21.80 -26.10 11.30
CA PRO A 19 -22.41 -24.90 10.73
C PRO A 19 -21.64 -23.63 11.10
N MET A 20 -21.76 -22.58 10.29
CA MET A 20 -21.32 -21.24 10.68
C MET A 20 -22.25 -20.69 11.77
N GLU A 21 -21.71 -19.95 12.72
CA GLU A 21 -22.44 -19.49 13.90
C GLU A 21 -22.38 -17.98 14.04
N GLU A 22 -23.51 -17.36 14.40
CA GLU A 22 -23.54 -15.97 14.85
C GLU A 22 -23.30 -15.92 16.35
N LEU A 23 -22.26 -15.19 16.75
CA LEU A 23 -21.87 -15.00 18.14
C LEU A 23 -22.13 -13.55 18.56
N SER A 24 -22.34 -13.34 19.85
CA SER A 24 -22.52 -12.01 20.45
C SER A 24 -21.53 -11.83 21.59
N MET A 25 -20.94 -10.64 21.69
CA MET A 25 -20.01 -10.32 22.76
C MET A 25 -20.36 -8.96 23.36
N GLU A 26 -20.29 -8.87 24.68
CA GLU A 26 -20.39 -7.61 25.41
C GLU A 26 -19.09 -6.82 25.25
N ILE A 27 -19.21 -5.50 25.16
CA ILE A 27 -18.09 -4.58 25.03
C ILE A 27 -17.74 -4.09 26.43
N PRO A 28 -16.62 -4.53 27.04
CA PRO A 28 -16.20 -3.97 28.32
C PRO A 28 -15.79 -2.51 28.12
N GLU A 29 -16.19 -1.65 29.06
CA GLU A 29 -15.90 -0.22 29.01
C GLU A 29 -14.38 0.04 28.89
N GLY A 30 -13.97 0.79 27.86
CA GLY A 30 -12.56 1.12 27.61
C GLY A 30 -11.73 0.00 27.00
N ARG A 31 -12.34 -1.16 26.66
CA ARG A 31 -11.68 -2.29 25.98
C ARG A 31 -12.28 -2.58 24.61
N GLU A 32 -12.86 -1.57 23.96
CA GLU A 32 -13.55 -1.67 22.68
C GLU A 32 -12.65 -2.29 21.61
N MET A 33 -11.38 -1.88 21.54
CA MET A 33 -10.44 -2.34 20.53
C MET A 33 -10.01 -3.80 20.76
N GLU A 34 -9.59 -4.14 21.98
CA GLU A 34 -8.93 -5.41 22.29
C GLU A 34 -9.87 -6.56 22.65
N CYS A 35 -11.12 -6.28 23.04
CA CYS A 35 -12.05 -7.30 23.56
C CYS A 35 -12.20 -8.52 22.64
N LEU A 36 -12.37 -8.33 21.33
CA LEU A 36 -12.50 -9.46 20.40
C LEU A 36 -11.17 -10.17 20.24
N LEU A 37 -10.08 -9.42 20.10
CA LEU A 37 -8.76 -9.99 19.84
C LEU A 37 -8.32 -10.90 20.99
N ASP A 38 -8.63 -10.55 22.24
CA ASP A 38 -8.31 -11.40 23.40
C ASP A 38 -9.10 -12.72 23.38
N VAL A 39 -10.41 -12.67 23.10
CA VAL A 39 -11.24 -13.88 22.96
C VAL A 39 -10.74 -14.77 21.83
N LEU A 40 -10.37 -14.19 20.69
CA LEU A 40 -9.87 -14.95 19.54
C LEU A 40 -8.47 -15.53 19.81
N LYS A 41 -7.58 -14.80 20.48
CA LYS A 41 -6.27 -15.32 20.91
C LYS A 41 -6.43 -16.55 21.80
N ASP A 42 -7.36 -16.50 22.75
CA ASP A 42 -7.63 -17.63 23.63
C ASP A 42 -8.27 -18.81 22.89
N HIS A 43 -9.18 -18.57 21.95
CA HIS A 43 -9.73 -19.61 21.06
C HIS A 43 -8.61 -20.31 20.29
N PHE A 44 -7.79 -19.53 19.57
CA PHE A 44 -6.73 -20.09 18.74
C PHE A 44 -5.61 -20.76 19.55
N ARG A 45 -5.34 -20.29 20.78
CA ARG A 45 -4.36 -20.94 21.67
C ARG A 45 -4.82 -22.34 22.08
N ASN A 46 -6.12 -22.52 22.24
CA ASN A 46 -6.74 -23.79 22.63
C ASN A 46 -7.11 -24.68 21.43
N SER A 47 -6.95 -24.20 20.20
CA SER A 47 -7.18 -25.00 18.99
C SER A 47 -6.22 -26.20 18.93
N LYS A 48 -6.72 -27.31 18.39
CA LYS A 48 -5.93 -28.54 18.21
C LYS A 48 -4.77 -28.26 17.26
N THR A 49 -3.61 -28.84 17.54
CA THR A 49 -2.46 -28.77 16.63
C THR A 49 -2.14 -30.14 16.06
N VAL A 50 -1.72 -30.19 14.81
CA VAL A 50 -1.25 -31.39 14.12
C VAL A 50 0.28 -31.34 14.02
N GLY A 51 0.94 -32.49 14.18
CA GLY A 51 2.40 -32.60 14.13
C GLY A 51 3.11 -32.36 15.46
N THR A 52 4.42 -32.57 15.47
CA THR A 52 5.28 -32.39 16.63
C THR A 52 5.68 -30.92 16.81
N ALA A 53 5.97 -30.50 18.05
CA ALA A 53 6.40 -29.12 18.33
C ALA A 53 7.62 -28.67 17.50
N ASN A 54 8.52 -29.60 17.16
CA ASN A 54 9.69 -29.33 16.33
C ASN A 54 9.33 -29.08 14.86
N GLU A 55 8.38 -29.84 14.29
CA GLU A 55 7.89 -29.63 12.92
C GLU A 55 7.16 -28.29 12.81
N GLN A 56 6.33 -27.95 13.80
CA GLN A 56 5.62 -26.67 13.87
C GLN A 56 6.61 -25.50 13.97
N LYS A 57 7.66 -25.63 14.79
CA LYS A 57 8.74 -24.64 14.90
C LYS A 57 9.45 -24.47 13.56
N ALA A 58 9.77 -25.55 12.86
CA ALA A 58 10.42 -25.47 11.55
C ALA A 58 9.55 -24.78 10.49
N ILE A 59 8.26 -25.10 10.42
CA ILE A 59 7.32 -24.47 9.48
C ILE A 59 7.15 -22.99 9.81
N PHE A 60 6.93 -22.64 11.07
CA PHE A 60 6.77 -21.25 11.50
C PHE A 60 8.03 -20.42 11.24
N LYS A 61 9.21 -20.99 11.46
CA LYS A 61 10.50 -20.33 11.16
C LYS A 61 10.58 -20.00 9.67
N LYS A 62 10.29 -20.98 8.81
CA LYS A 62 10.27 -20.79 7.36
C LYS A 62 9.31 -19.68 6.94
N GLN A 63 8.11 -19.63 7.53
CA GLN A 63 7.13 -18.58 7.22
C GLN A 63 7.60 -17.17 7.64
N LEU A 64 8.22 -17.05 8.81
CA LEU A 64 8.78 -15.77 9.27
C LEU A 64 9.93 -15.31 8.38
N GLU A 65 10.80 -16.23 7.95
CA GLU A 65 11.90 -15.94 7.04
C GLU A 65 11.39 -15.54 5.65
N GLU A 66 10.38 -16.25 5.12
CA GLU A 66 9.72 -15.91 3.85
C GLU A 66 9.03 -14.54 3.90
N HIS A 67 8.39 -14.19 5.02
CA HIS A 67 7.69 -12.92 5.15
C HIS A 67 8.63 -11.74 5.43
N SER A 68 9.70 -11.96 6.20
CA SER A 68 10.65 -10.90 6.61
C SER A 68 11.86 -10.75 5.68
N GLY A 69 12.14 -11.74 4.83
CA GLY A 69 13.33 -11.79 3.98
C GLY A 69 14.65 -11.92 4.74
N LYS A 70 14.60 -12.22 6.04
CA LYS A 70 15.77 -12.32 6.93
C LYS A 70 15.78 -13.68 7.62
N THR A 71 16.98 -14.22 7.85
CA THR A 71 17.16 -15.42 8.67
C THR A 71 16.85 -15.12 10.14
N ILE A 72 16.04 -15.97 10.76
CA ILE A 72 15.58 -15.80 12.14
C ILE A 72 16.46 -16.67 13.06
N ASP A 73 17.09 -16.07 14.07
CA ASP A 73 17.84 -16.83 15.07
C ASP A 73 16.90 -17.55 16.07
N ASP A 74 17.43 -18.54 16.80
CA ASP A 74 16.59 -19.39 17.66
C ASP A 74 16.02 -18.66 18.88
N ASN A 75 16.63 -17.56 19.32
CA ASN A 75 16.15 -16.75 20.43
C ASN A 75 14.95 -15.88 20.01
N LEU A 76 15.06 -15.23 18.85
CA LEU A 76 13.97 -14.51 18.21
C LEU A 76 12.83 -15.46 17.85
N MET A 77 13.15 -16.69 17.46
CA MET A 77 12.17 -17.74 17.21
C MET A 77 11.39 -18.15 18.46
N ASP A 78 12.05 -18.27 19.61
CA ASP A 78 11.39 -18.59 20.88
C ASP A 78 10.52 -17.44 21.40
N ILE A 79 10.89 -16.19 21.10
CA ILE A 79 10.06 -15.00 21.37
C ILE A 79 8.84 -14.99 20.43
N ALA A 80 9.05 -15.15 19.12
CA ALA A 80 7.98 -15.19 18.14
C ALA A 80 7.02 -16.37 18.37
N ALA A 81 7.54 -17.53 18.80
CA ALA A 81 6.72 -18.70 19.10
C ALA A 81 5.82 -18.51 20.33
N LYS A 82 6.08 -17.51 21.19
CA LYS A 82 5.21 -17.14 22.31
C LYS A 82 4.21 -16.05 21.94
N MET A 83 4.48 -15.28 20.89
CA MET A 83 3.59 -14.26 20.36
C MET A 83 2.64 -14.90 19.35
N GLN A 84 1.59 -15.56 19.84
CA GLN A 84 0.48 -15.95 18.99
C GLN A 84 -0.39 -14.72 18.71
N MET A 85 -0.60 -14.42 17.42
CA MET A 85 -1.30 -13.23 16.99
C MET A 85 -2.61 -13.61 16.29
N VAL A 86 -3.59 -12.72 16.44
CA VAL A 86 -4.78 -12.78 15.60
C VAL A 86 -4.46 -11.94 14.37
N GLN A 87 -4.42 -12.57 13.21
CA GLN A 87 -4.15 -11.88 11.94
C GLN A 87 -5.47 -11.41 11.32
N PRO A 88 -5.67 -10.10 11.11
CA PRO A 88 -6.80 -9.60 10.33
C PRO A 88 -6.52 -9.69 8.82
N VAL A 89 -7.38 -10.38 8.10
CA VAL A 89 -7.50 -10.32 6.64
C VAL A 89 -8.61 -9.33 6.32
N ALA A 90 -8.27 -8.20 5.69
CA ALA A 90 -9.25 -7.17 5.35
C ALA A 90 -10.15 -7.66 4.20
N LEU A 91 -11.39 -8.04 4.52
CA LEU A 91 -12.39 -8.41 3.51
C LEU A 91 -12.97 -7.17 2.87
N LEU A 92 -13.40 -6.19 3.66
CA LEU A 92 -13.74 -4.85 3.19
C LEU A 92 -12.69 -3.87 3.74
N PRO A 93 -11.80 -3.32 2.90
CA PRO A 93 -10.83 -2.34 3.35
C PRO A 93 -11.56 -1.04 3.69
N GLY A 94 -11.27 -0.48 4.86
CA GLY A 94 -11.87 0.78 5.27
C GLY A 94 -11.21 2.01 4.64
N GLY A 95 -11.92 3.12 4.73
CA GLY A 95 -11.50 4.43 4.25
C GLY A 95 -12.70 5.30 3.93
N LYS A 96 -12.46 6.51 3.40
CA LYS A 96 -13.54 7.43 2.99
C LYS A 96 -14.56 6.77 2.06
N ALA A 97 -14.09 5.89 1.17
CA ALA A 97 -14.92 5.18 0.22
C ALA A 97 -15.88 4.16 0.87
N THR A 98 -15.72 3.79 2.14
CA THR A 98 -16.63 2.91 2.90
C THR A 98 -17.24 3.60 4.11
N ASN A 99 -17.11 4.92 4.22
CA ASN A 99 -17.40 5.66 5.46
C ASN A 99 -16.66 5.07 6.67
N TRP A 100 -15.40 4.67 6.45
CA TRP A 100 -14.53 4.08 7.47
C TRP A 100 -15.03 2.76 8.05
N GLU A 101 -15.96 2.09 7.37
CA GLU A 101 -16.37 0.73 7.71
C GLU A 101 -15.32 -0.27 7.22
N HIS A 102 -14.93 -1.18 8.11
CA HIS A 102 -14.08 -2.33 7.81
C HIS A 102 -14.82 -3.62 8.16
N ILE A 103 -14.66 -4.63 7.31
CA ILE A 103 -15.07 -6.01 7.60
C ILE A 103 -13.79 -6.84 7.54
N ASN A 104 -13.39 -7.40 8.67
CA ASN A 104 -12.16 -8.15 8.80
C ASN A 104 -12.46 -9.62 9.11
N CYS A 105 -11.75 -10.51 8.44
CA CYS A 105 -11.69 -11.93 8.77
C CYS A 105 -10.44 -12.17 9.63
N TYR A 106 -10.64 -12.51 10.89
CA TYR A 106 -9.61 -12.79 11.87
C TYR A 106 -9.27 -14.28 11.84
N VAL A 107 -8.00 -14.58 11.64
CA VAL A 107 -7.47 -15.94 11.52
C VAL A 107 -6.28 -16.13 12.44
N ASP A 108 -5.93 -17.39 12.71
CA ASP A 108 -4.73 -17.76 13.47
C ASP A 108 -3.49 -17.57 12.60
N ASP A 109 -2.58 -16.67 13.00
CA ASP A 109 -1.31 -16.43 12.29
C ASP A 109 -0.43 -17.69 12.26
N ARG A 110 -0.69 -18.65 13.16
CA ARG A 110 0.01 -19.93 13.24
C ARG A 110 -0.75 -21.09 12.62
N GLY A 111 -1.91 -20.86 11.99
CA GLY A 111 -2.78 -21.95 11.50
C GLY A 111 -2.05 -22.94 10.59
N ILE A 112 -1.22 -22.45 9.67
CA ILE A 112 -0.38 -23.28 8.80
C ILE A 112 0.66 -24.08 9.60
N SER A 113 1.40 -23.41 10.49
CA SER A 113 2.41 -24.09 11.32
C SER A 113 1.82 -25.14 12.25
N LYS A 114 0.58 -24.94 12.71
CA LYS A 114 -0.21 -25.89 13.51
C LYS A 114 -0.79 -27.03 12.66
N GLY A 115 -0.60 -27.02 11.34
CA GLY A 115 -1.16 -28.03 10.44
C GLY A 115 -2.68 -28.08 10.44
N LEU A 116 -3.34 -26.93 10.67
CA LEU A 116 -4.80 -26.85 10.65
C LEU A 116 -5.34 -27.12 9.23
N PRO A 117 -6.59 -27.60 9.10
CA PRO A 117 -7.20 -27.81 7.79
C PRO A 117 -7.55 -26.46 7.13
N ARG A 118 -7.55 -26.45 5.80
CA ARG A 118 -7.98 -25.28 5.01
C ARG A 118 -9.47 -25.03 5.19
N ASN A 119 -9.85 -23.79 5.50
CA ASN A 119 -11.24 -23.41 5.69
C ASN A 119 -11.87 -22.98 4.36
N ILE A 120 -12.50 -23.93 3.67
CA ILE A 120 -13.05 -23.72 2.32
C ILE A 120 -14.10 -22.59 2.29
N ARG A 121 -14.93 -22.48 3.34
CA ARG A 121 -15.97 -21.45 3.43
C ARG A 121 -15.37 -20.05 3.59
N ALA A 122 -14.43 -19.88 4.53
CA ALA A 122 -13.76 -18.60 4.74
C ALA A 122 -12.93 -18.19 3.52
N CYS A 123 -12.22 -19.13 2.89
CA CYS A 123 -11.50 -18.91 1.63
C CYS A 123 -12.45 -18.46 0.52
N GLY A 124 -13.62 -19.09 0.40
CA GLY A 124 -14.65 -18.71 -0.57
C GLY A 124 -15.06 -17.26 -0.41
N ILE A 125 -15.42 -16.84 0.81
CA ILE A 125 -15.82 -15.46 1.10
C ILE A 125 -14.68 -14.48 0.81
N ALA A 126 -13.45 -14.80 1.22
CA ALA A 126 -12.29 -13.95 0.95
C ALA A 126 -12.01 -13.78 -0.55
N ASN A 127 -12.15 -14.85 -1.33
CA ASN A 127 -12.00 -14.81 -2.78
C ASN A 127 -13.10 -13.97 -3.45
N GLU A 128 -14.35 -14.13 -3.03
CA GLU A 128 -15.48 -13.30 -3.51
C GLU A 128 -15.29 -11.82 -3.17
N CYS A 129 -14.57 -11.51 -2.07
CA CYS A 129 -14.18 -10.15 -1.70
C CYS A 129 -12.89 -9.67 -2.38
N GLY A 130 -12.25 -10.47 -3.23
CA GLY A 130 -10.97 -10.12 -3.86
C GLY A 130 -9.77 -10.07 -2.91
N ALA A 131 -9.90 -10.55 -1.67
CA ALA A 131 -8.88 -10.51 -0.62
C ALA A 131 -8.05 -11.82 -0.57
N SER A 132 -7.74 -12.40 -1.74
CA SER A 132 -7.21 -13.76 -1.92
C SER A 132 -6.17 -14.14 -0.87
N SER A 133 -6.62 -14.90 0.13
CA SER A 133 -5.82 -15.37 1.27
C SER A 133 -6.15 -16.84 1.50
N ASP A 134 -5.11 -17.65 1.70
CA ASP A 134 -5.30 -19.05 2.06
C ASP A 134 -5.59 -19.15 3.55
N ILE A 135 -6.88 -19.19 3.89
CA ILE A 135 -7.34 -19.20 5.27
C ILE A 135 -7.34 -20.64 5.79
N VAL A 136 -6.53 -20.86 6.82
CA VAL A 136 -6.32 -22.17 7.43
C VAL A 136 -6.78 -22.12 8.89
N GLY A 137 -7.57 -23.12 9.29
CA GLY A 137 -8.18 -23.19 10.61
C GLY A 137 -9.46 -22.37 10.73
N ASP A 138 -9.89 -22.19 11.97
CA ASP A 138 -11.09 -21.44 12.31
C ASP A 138 -10.94 -19.96 11.93
N ALA A 139 -12.04 -19.34 11.51
CA ALA A 139 -12.05 -17.94 11.10
C ALA A 139 -13.22 -17.19 11.73
N PHE A 140 -13.04 -15.90 11.98
CA PHE A 140 -14.06 -15.03 12.57
C PHE A 140 -14.23 -13.75 11.76
N ILE A 141 -15.44 -13.39 11.38
CA ILE A 141 -15.71 -12.15 10.64
C ILE A 141 -16.41 -11.15 11.56
N ALA A 142 -15.85 -9.94 11.68
CA ALA A 142 -16.47 -8.86 12.43
C ALA A 142 -16.35 -7.52 11.69
N ARG A 143 -17.28 -6.61 12.00
CA ARG A 143 -17.36 -5.26 11.47
C ARG A 143 -16.88 -4.24 12.50
N ILE A 144 -16.08 -3.29 12.05
CA ILE A 144 -15.69 -2.11 12.82
C ILE A 144 -15.89 -0.85 11.98
N ILE A 145 -16.01 0.29 12.66
CA ILE A 145 -15.80 1.61 12.06
C ILE A 145 -14.58 2.21 12.73
N ASP A 146 -13.61 2.65 11.94
CA ASP A 146 -12.35 3.22 12.42
C ASP A 146 -11.93 4.40 11.51
N ASP A 147 -12.21 5.62 11.96
CA ASP A 147 -11.95 6.86 11.23
C ASP A 147 -10.76 7.66 11.81
N GLU A 148 -9.83 6.98 12.49
CA GLU A 148 -8.69 7.53 13.24
C GLU A 148 -9.05 8.30 14.52
N GLU A 149 -10.22 8.94 14.57
CA GLU A 149 -10.73 9.64 15.77
C GLU A 149 -11.66 8.77 16.62
N ARG A 150 -12.37 7.83 15.99
CA ARG A 150 -13.41 7.00 16.61
C ARG A 150 -13.26 5.55 16.18
N PHE A 151 -13.22 4.67 17.17
CA PHE A 151 -13.27 3.22 16.98
C PHE A 151 -14.59 2.66 17.51
N GLU A 152 -15.34 1.96 16.68
CA GLU A 152 -16.59 1.31 17.09
C GLU A 152 -16.76 -0.08 16.53
N ARG A 153 -17.38 -0.96 17.33
CA ARG A 153 -17.81 -2.27 16.89
C ARG A 153 -19.27 -2.22 16.44
N HIS A 154 -19.51 -2.84 15.30
CA HIS A 154 -20.84 -2.94 14.72
C HIS A 154 -21.23 -4.39 14.49
N ASP A 155 -22.53 -4.64 14.49
CA ASP A 155 -23.05 -5.98 14.26
C ASP A 155 -22.66 -6.43 12.85
N PHE A 156 -22.13 -7.64 12.77
CA PHE A 156 -22.01 -8.40 11.53
C PHE A 156 -22.70 -9.74 11.74
N THR A 157 -23.75 -9.97 10.98
CA THR A 157 -24.66 -11.11 11.18
C THR A 157 -24.41 -12.23 10.18
N LEU A 158 -24.87 -13.43 10.52
CA LEU A 158 -24.72 -14.58 9.62
C LEU A 158 -25.46 -14.37 8.28
N SER A 159 -26.55 -13.61 8.29
CA SER A 159 -27.33 -13.29 7.08
C SER A 159 -26.55 -12.46 6.05
N GLU A 160 -25.51 -11.75 6.49
CA GLU A 160 -24.65 -10.92 5.65
C GLU A 160 -23.50 -11.73 5.02
N VAL A 161 -23.30 -12.99 5.44
CA VAL A 161 -22.30 -13.92 4.88
C VAL A 161 -22.86 -14.59 3.64
N SER A 162 -22.99 -13.80 2.57
CA SER A 162 -23.48 -14.25 1.26
C SER A 162 -22.69 -13.59 0.15
N SER A 163 -22.35 -14.35 -0.91
CA SER A 163 -21.70 -13.80 -2.11
C SER A 163 -22.57 -12.75 -2.82
N SER A 164 -23.89 -12.79 -2.61
CA SER A 164 -24.83 -11.81 -3.15
C SER A 164 -24.99 -10.55 -2.29
N ALA A 165 -24.34 -10.48 -1.11
CA ALA A 165 -24.48 -9.33 -0.23
C ALA A 165 -23.83 -8.09 -0.89
N PRO A 166 -24.47 -6.90 -0.86
CA PRO A 166 -23.95 -5.71 -1.54
C PRO A 166 -22.53 -5.31 -1.13
N TRP A 167 -22.15 -5.57 0.13
CA TRP A 167 -20.83 -5.26 0.65
C TRP A 167 -19.74 -6.12 0.01
N VAL A 168 -20.03 -7.35 -0.42
CA VAL A 168 -19.06 -8.28 -1.04
C VAL A 168 -18.60 -7.75 -2.40
N LYS A 169 -19.53 -7.29 -3.23
CA LYS A 169 -19.19 -6.67 -4.51
C LYS A 169 -18.32 -5.41 -4.32
N ARG A 170 -18.69 -4.57 -3.34
CA ARG A 170 -17.91 -3.37 -3.00
C ARG A 170 -16.51 -3.74 -2.50
N ALA A 171 -16.41 -4.76 -1.64
CA ALA A 171 -15.16 -5.30 -1.15
C ALA A 171 -14.27 -5.80 -2.30
N PHE A 172 -14.84 -6.55 -3.25
CA PHE A 172 -14.13 -7.02 -4.44
C PHE A 172 -13.54 -5.87 -5.25
N GLU A 173 -14.33 -4.85 -5.57
CA GLU A 173 -13.85 -3.69 -6.34
C GLU A 173 -12.72 -2.95 -5.62
N LEU A 174 -12.84 -2.74 -4.30
CA LEU A 174 -11.84 -2.04 -3.51
C LEU A 174 -10.57 -2.86 -3.30
N ASN A 175 -10.68 -4.16 -3.04
CA ASN A 175 -9.52 -5.03 -2.91
C ASN A 175 -8.85 -5.28 -4.25
N LEU A 176 -9.60 -5.37 -5.36
CA LEU A 176 -9.01 -5.45 -6.68
C LEU A 176 -8.23 -4.18 -7.01
N ALA A 177 -8.80 -3.00 -6.76
CA ALA A 177 -8.07 -1.74 -6.93
C ALA A 177 -6.82 -1.70 -6.03
N LYS A 178 -6.93 -2.17 -4.78
CA LYS A 178 -5.79 -2.29 -3.86
C LYS A 178 -4.75 -3.28 -4.36
N HIS A 179 -5.16 -4.43 -4.92
CA HIS A 179 -4.29 -5.48 -5.44
C HIS A 179 -3.72 -5.17 -6.81
N GLN A 180 -4.36 -4.33 -7.63
CA GLN A 180 -3.75 -3.77 -8.82
C GLN A 180 -2.63 -2.82 -8.39
N ASN A 181 -2.95 -1.89 -7.49
CA ASN A 181 -1.94 -1.00 -6.91
C ASN A 181 -0.81 -1.76 -6.17
N SER A 182 -1.13 -2.87 -5.48
CA SER A 182 -0.16 -3.68 -4.72
C SER A 182 0.54 -4.75 -5.55
N GLY A 183 -0.10 -5.25 -6.61
CA GLY A 183 0.41 -6.23 -7.55
C GLY A 183 1.45 -5.58 -8.45
N ASP A 184 1.15 -4.39 -8.96
CA ASP A 184 2.11 -3.52 -9.64
C ASP A 184 3.32 -3.22 -8.72
N MET A 185 3.08 -2.99 -7.42
CA MET A 185 4.15 -2.77 -6.43
C MET A 185 4.93 -4.04 -6.06
N LYS A 186 4.29 -5.22 -5.96
CA LYS A 186 4.93 -6.51 -5.62
C LYS A 186 5.66 -7.11 -6.82
N GLU A 187 5.22 -6.82 -8.03
CA GLU A 187 5.88 -7.16 -9.30
C GLU A 187 7.06 -6.20 -9.56
N GLN A 188 6.94 -4.90 -9.24
CA GLN A 188 8.08 -3.98 -9.13
C GLN A 188 9.13 -4.46 -8.10
N LEU A 189 8.69 -4.90 -6.91
CA LEU A 189 9.60 -5.37 -5.86
C LEU A 189 10.25 -6.72 -6.23
N ARG A 190 9.52 -7.63 -6.91
CA ARG A 190 10.08 -8.87 -7.46
C ARG A 190 11.05 -8.63 -8.62
N ALA A 191 10.79 -7.65 -9.47
CA ALA A 191 11.70 -7.24 -10.53
C ALA A 191 13.02 -6.68 -9.95
N MET A 192 12.96 -5.89 -8.87
CA MET A 192 14.15 -5.44 -8.13
C MET A 192 14.89 -6.57 -7.40
N THR A 193 14.16 -7.59 -6.89
CA THR A 193 14.77 -8.71 -6.15
C THR A 193 15.45 -9.73 -7.09
N ASN A 194 14.91 -9.94 -8.30
CA ASN A 194 15.51 -10.79 -9.33
C ASN A 194 16.71 -10.13 -10.06
N MET A 195 16.92 -8.82 -9.90
CA MET A 195 18.14 -8.14 -10.39
C MET A 195 19.38 -8.37 -9.52
N ASN A 196 19.23 -8.92 -8.30
CA ASN A 196 20.38 -9.19 -7.42
C ASN A 196 21.02 -10.58 -7.59
N THR A 197 20.46 -11.45 -8.43
CA THR A 197 20.99 -12.82 -8.68
C THR A 197 21.43 -13.08 -10.12
N ALA A 198 21.24 -12.15 -11.06
CA ALA A 198 21.76 -12.26 -12.41
C ALA A 198 22.48 -10.96 -12.80
N ALA A 199 23.68 -10.78 -12.25
CA ALA A 199 24.66 -9.80 -12.73
C ALA A 199 25.27 -10.18 -14.11
N ASP A 200 24.59 -10.99 -14.92
CA ASP A 200 25.06 -11.45 -16.23
C ASP A 200 23.86 -11.67 -17.17
N ALA A 201 23.39 -10.60 -17.81
CA ALA A 201 23.04 -10.55 -19.24
C ALA A 201 22.35 -9.22 -19.53
N LEU A 202 23.00 -8.44 -20.40
CA LEU A 202 22.59 -7.15 -20.93
C LEU A 202 21.27 -7.22 -21.74
N ASP A 203 20.65 -6.03 -21.84
CA ASP A 203 19.60 -5.60 -22.78
C ASP A 203 18.21 -6.22 -22.65
N LEU A 204 17.33 -5.54 -21.92
CA LEU A 204 15.89 -5.39 -22.22
C LEU A 204 15.27 -4.38 -21.24
N GLN A 205 15.46 -3.08 -21.52
CA GLN A 205 14.98 -1.99 -20.65
C GLN A 205 13.72 -1.28 -21.17
N ASP A 206 13.10 -1.72 -22.27
CA ASP A 206 12.14 -0.85 -22.98
C ASP A 206 10.64 -1.22 -22.95
N ASP A 207 10.21 -2.32 -22.32
CA ASP A 207 8.82 -2.80 -22.46
C ASP A 207 8.12 -3.23 -21.16
N LEU A 208 8.11 -2.35 -20.15
CA LEU A 208 7.07 -2.37 -19.11
C LEU A 208 6.08 -1.22 -19.38
N PRO A 209 4.75 -1.47 -19.35
CA PRO A 209 3.78 -0.38 -19.43
C PRO A 209 3.87 0.47 -18.16
N GLU A 210 4.16 1.76 -18.34
CA GLU A 210 4.26 2.71 -17.23
C GLU A 210 2.90 2.84 -16.55
N PRO A 211 2.83 2.80 -15.20
CA PRO A 211 1.60 3.07 -14.49
C PRO A 211 1.09 4.45 -14.92
N GLY A 212 -0.16 4.48 -15.38
CA GLY A 212 -0.76 5.71 -15.89
C GLY A 212 -0.74 6.83 -14.84
N PRO A 213 -0.65 8.10 -15.27
CA PRO A 213 -0.71 9.24 -14.38
C PRO A 213 -1.96 9.19 -13.49
N PRO A 214 -1.92 9.72 -12.25
CA PRO A 214 -3.09 9.78 -11.39
C PRO A 214 -4.22 10.55 -12.07
N PRO A 215 -5.50 10.19 -11.84
CA PRO A 215 -6.64 10.88 -12.43
C PRO A 215 -6.59 12.40 -12.15
N GLY A 216 -6.52 13.20 -13.22
CA GLY A 216 -6.45 14.67 -13.13
C GLY A 216 -5.03 15.25 -12.99
N ALA A 217 -3.99 14.43 -12.97
CA ALA A 217 -2.61 14.89 -12.90
C ALA A 217 -2.12 15.46 -14.24
N ILE A 218 -2.48 14.86 -15.38
CA ILE A 218 -2.12 15.39 -16.71
C ILE A 218 -3.33 16.13 -17.29
N GLU A 219 -3.16 17.42 -17.58
CA GLU A 219 -4.14 18.19 -18.35
C GLU A 219 -3.91 17.98 -19.85
N GLU A 220 -4.78 17.20 -20.48
CA GLU A 220 -4.74 16.99 -21.93
C GLU A 220 -5.02 18.30 -22.69
N GLY A 221 -4.11 18.66 -23.60
CA GLY A 221 -4.24 19.86 -24.44
C GLY A 221 -3.58 21.13 -23.88
N VAL A 222 -2.89 21.05 -22.74
CA VAL A 222 -2.10 22.17 -22.17
C VAL A 222 -0.61 21.98 -22.47
N THR A 223 0.00 22.97 -23.11
CA THR A 223 1.46 23.01 -23.33
C THR A 223 2.15 23.41 -22.03
N HIS A 224 3.13 22.61 -21.60
CA HIS A 224 3.91 22.89 -20.41
C HIS A 224 5.28 23.47 -20.82
N PRO A 225 5.79 24.50 -20.12
CA PRO A 225 7.08 25.13 -20.42
C PRO A 225 8.29 24.28 -19.98
N TYR A 226 8.05 23.11 -19.39
CA TYR A 226 9.06 22.20 -18.89
C TYR A 226 8.76 20.77 -19.34
N GLN A 227 9.82 19.97 -19.35
CA GLN A 227 9.79 18.53 -19.53
C GLN A 227 10.34 17.88 -18.27
N TRP A 228 9.96 16.64 -18.01
CA TRP A 228 10.55 15.92 -16.90
C TRP A 228 10.71 14.46 -17.23
N THR A 229 11.77 13.88 -16.69
CA THR A 229 12.08 12.47 -16.77
C THR A 229 12.33 11.96 -15.37
N GLN A 230 12.32 10.65 -15.20
CA GLN A 230 12.76 10.03 -13.97
C GLN A 230 13.66 8.85 -14.28
N ASP A 231 14.66 8.62 -13.43
CA ASP A 231 15.49 7.43 -13.49
C ASP A 231 15.92 7.04 -12.08
N GLY A 232 15.82 5.76 -11.74
CA GLY A 232 16.17 5.24 -10.41
C GLY A 232 15.64 6.12 -9.28
N GLU A 233 16.56 6.75 -8.55
CA GLU A 233 16.30 7.59 -7.37
C GLU A 233 16.12 9.08 -7.70
N ASP A 234 16.26 9.49 -8.96
CA ASP A 234 16.26 10.90 -9.36
C ASP A 234 15.07 11.26 -10.28
N LEU A 235 14.62 12.50 -10.14
CA LEU A 235 13.73 13.21 -11.06
C LEU A 235 14.52 14.31 -11.72
N VAL A 236 14.45 14.42 -13.04
CA VAL A 236 15.11 15.48 -13.79
C VAL A 236 14.06 16.33 -14.49
N VAL A 237 13.87 17.55 -14.01
CA VAL A 237 13.01 18.54 -14.66
C VAL A 237 13.89 19.44 -15.53
N THR A 238 13.58 19.50 -16.82
CA THR A 238 14.30 20.30 -17.80
C THR A 238 13.42 21.41 -18.35
N VAL A 239 13.92 22.64 -18.29
CA VAL A 239 13.34 23.80 -18.98
C VAL A 239 14.23 24.11 -20.18
N PRO A 240 13.84 23.75 -21.42
CA PRO A 240 14.67 23.94 -22.59
C PRO A 240 14.59 25.38 -23.13
N ASN A 241 15.43 25.69 -24.13
CA ASN A 241 15.33 26.88 -24.98
C ASN A 241 15.45 28.24 -24.26
N LEU A 242 16.24 28.32 -23.18
CA LEU A 242 16.51 29.60 -22.51
C LEU A 242 17.53 30.43 -23.30
N PRO A 243 17.40 31.77 -23.30
CA PRO A 243 18.38 32.66 -23.93
C PRO A 243 19.80 32.49 -23.36
N ALA A 244 20.83 32.71 -24.19
CA ALA A 244 22.24 32.55 -23.82
C ALA A 244 22.66 33.46 -22.66
N GLU A 245 22.02 34.62 -22.52
CA GLU A 245 22.21 35.58 -21.44
C GLU A 245 21.54 35.20 -20.12
N THR A 246 20.85 34.06 -20.03
CA THR A 246 20.22 33.61 -18.78
C THR A 246 21.29 33.27 -17.74
N GLY A 247 21.25 33.96 -16.61
CA GLY A 247 22.17 33.79 -15.49
C GLY A 247 21.46 33.29 -14.24
N LYS A 248 22.26 32.96 -13.21
CA LYS A 248 21.74 32.50 -11.91
C LYS A 248 20.76 33.48 -11.26
N GLY A 249 20.96 34.80 -11.47
CA GLY A 249 20.09 35.84 -10.91
C GLY A 249 18.71 35.93 -11.55
N ASP A 250 18.52 35.31 -12.73
CA ASP A 250 17.24 35.28 -13.44
C ASP A 250 16.39 34.07 -13.06
N VAL A 251 16.88 33.20 -12.17
CA VAL A 251 16.25 31.92 -11.79
C VAL A 251 16.02 31.86 -10.29
N ARG A 252 14.77 31.57 -9.91
CA ARG A 252 14.40 31.25 -8.54
C ARG A 252 13.94 29.80 -8.50
N CYS A 253 14.66 28.96 -7.76
CA CYS A 253 14.31 27.57 -7.56
C CYS A 253 14.29 27.27 -6.05
N ASP A 254 13.12 26.96 -5.53
CA ASP A 254 12.91 26.56 -4.14
C ASP A 254 12.39 25.12 -4.12
N ILE A 255 13.22 24.18 -3.67
CA ILE A 255 12.90 22.75 -3.55
C ILE A 255 12.54 22.47 -2.09
N LYS A 256 11.36 21.91 -1.84
CA LYS A 256 10.87 21.48 -0.52
C LYS A 256 10.36 20.04 -0.62
N MET A 257 10.24 19.39 0.53
CA MET A 257 9.90 17.96 0.62
C MET A 257 8.70 17.53 -0.24
N LYS A 258 7.68 18.39 -0.39
CA LYS A 258 6.49 18.12 -1.22
C LYS A 258 6.17 19.22 -2.25
N HIS A 259 7.08 20.17 -2.47
CA HIS A 259 6.80 21.32 -3.33
C HIS A 259 8.05 21.71 -4.12
N LEU A 260 7.86 22.01 -5.40
CA LEU A 260 8.87 22.60 -6.26
C LEU A 260 8.34 23.95 -6.76
N HIS A 261 9.10 25.01 -6.51
CA HIS A 261 8.84 26.30 -7.12
C HIS A 261 9.98 26.63 -8.07
N LEU A 262 9.65 26.88 -9.33
CA LEU A 262 10.63 27.26 -10.35
C LEU A 262 10.12 28.47 -11.14
N GLU A 263 10.87 29.55 -11.07
CA GLU A 263 10.63 30.77 -11.84
C GLU A 263 11.87 31.13 -12.66
N CYS A 264 11.65 31.62 -13.88
CA CYS A 264 12.69 32.22 -14.70
C CYS A 264 12.18 33.49 -15.40
N ASP A 265 12.88 34.61 -15.19
CA ASP A 265 12.51 35.91 -15.77
C ASP A 265 12.61 35.94 -17.32
N LYS A 266 13.34 34.99 -17.91
CA LYS A 266 13.61 34.87 -19.34
C LYS A 266 13.02 33.60 -19.96
N ALA A 267 11.97 33.06 -19.34
CA ALA A 267 11.29 31.86 -19.84
C ALA A 267 10.72 32.05 -21.27
N PRO A 268 10.75 31.01 -22.12
CA PRO A 268 10.47 31.11 -23.55
C PRO A 268 9.03 31.53 -23.91
N ASP A 269 8.04 31.32 -23.03
CA ASP A 269 6.62 31.64 -23.29
C ASP A 269 6.12 32.91 -22.57
N GLY A 270 7.02 33.68 -21.93
CA GLY A 270 6.68 34.91 -21.21
C GLY A 270 6.04 34.69 -19.82
N GLU A 271 5.70 33.46 -19.46
CA GLU A 271 5.34 33.07 -18.10
C GLU A 271 6.59 32.96 -17.23
N ARG A 272 6.72 33.87 -16.25
CA ARG A 272 7.84 33.83 -15.29
C ARG A 272 7.80 32.60 -14.40
N VAL A 273 6.60 32.12 -14.06
CA VAL A 273 6.42 30.95 -13.20
C VAL A 273 6.30 29.72 -14.09
N ILE A 274 7.31 28.86 -14.01
CA ILE A 274 7.38 27.64 -14.82
C ILE A 274 6.72 26.49 -14.05
N ILE A 275 6.97 26.42 -12.74
CA ILE A 275 6.32 25.49 -11.82
C ILE A 275 5.90 26.25 -10.57
N ASP A 276 4.58 26.28 -10.34
CA ASP A 276 3.99 26.95 -9.18
C ASP A 276 4.23 26.14 -7.91
N GLY A 277 4.83 26.77 -6.91
CA GLY A 277 5.11 26.16 -5.61
C GLY A 277 3.87 25.84 -4.78
N ALA A 278 2.69 26.33 -5.19
CA ALA A 278 1.41 25.92 -4.63
C ALA A 278 1.00 24.51 -5.08
N LEU A 279 1.56 23.99 -6.18
CA LEU A 279 1.32 22.61 -6.62
C LEU A 279 2.10 21.66 -5.71
N GLU A 280 1.41 20.61 -5.27
CA GLU A 280 2.04 19.54 -4.49
C GLU A 280 2.67 18.54 -5.45
N LEU A 281 3.92 18.15 -5.16
CA LEU A 281 4.61 17.07 -5.84
C LEU A 281 3.86 15.75 -5.64
N CYS A 282 3.99 14.83 -6.61
CA CYS A 282 3.31 13.53 -6.52
C CYS A 282 3.72 12.76 -5.26
N PHE A 283 5.00 12.76 -4.93
CA PHE A 283 5.53 12.16 -3.70
C PHE A 283 6.58 13.05 -3.04
N GLU A 284 7.18 12.56 -1.95
CA GLU A 284 8.20 13.27 -1.20
C GLU A 284 9.56 13.21 -1.93
N VAL A 285 10.30 14.32 -1.91
CA VAL A 285 11.71 14.42 -2.32
C VAL A 285 12.59 14.73 -1.13
N ILE A 286 13.89 14.47 -1.23
CA ILE A 286 14.90 14.82 -0.23
C ILE A 286 15.54 16.15 -0.66
N PRO A 287 15.15 17.30 -0.08
CA PRO A 287 15.58 18.61 -0.58
C PRO A 287 17.07 18.84 -0.44
N ASP A 288 17.69 18.28 0.62
CA ASP A 288 19.11 18.43 0.92
C ASP A 288 20.01 17.68 -0.09
N GLU A 289 19.46 16.69 -0.79
CA GLU A 289 20.14 15.92 -1.85
C GLU A 289 19.74 16.37 -3.26
N SER A 290 18.74 17.25 -3.35
CA SER A 290 18.27 17.83 -4.60
C SER A 290 19.09 19.06 -4.99
N SER A 291 19.28 19.27 -6.28
CA SER A 291 20.03 20.41 -6.80
C SER A 291 19.45 20.94 -8.11
N TRP A 292 19.86 22.14 -8.50
CA TRP A 292 19.51 22.69 -9.81
C TRP A 292 20.71 23.38 -10.43
N SER A 293 20.76 23.38 -11.75
CA SER A 293 21.85 23.99 -12.51
C SER A 293 21.35 24.61 -13.81
N ILE A 294 22.16 25.51 -14.36
CA ILE A 294 21.96 26.08 -15.69
C ILE A 294 23.04 25.49 -16.60
N LEU A 295 22.63 24.79 -17.64
CA LEU A 295 23.52 24.14 -18.59
C LEU A 295 23.45 24.83 -19.95
N ALA A 296 24.59 24.97 -20.62
CA ALA A 296 24.65 25.47 -21.99
C ALA A 296 24.47 24.31 -22.98
N ASN A 297 23.59 24.50 -23.96
CA ASN A 297 23.37 23.58 -25.07
C ASN A 297 24.40 23.83 -26.19
N LYS A 298 24.54 22.83 -27.09
CA LYS A 298 25.49 22.89 -28.22
C LYS A 298 25.16 23.99 -29.23
N ASP A 299 23.91 24.45 -29.27
CA ASP A 299 23.40 25.51 -30.14
C ASP A 299 23.58 26.93 -29.57
N GLY A 300 24.17 27.05 -28.36
CA GLY A 300 24.37 28.32 -27.67
C GLY A 300 23.20 28.76 -26.79
N THR A 301 22.07 28.06 -26.82
CA THR A 301 20.97 28.25 -25.85
C THR A 301 21.34 27.66 -24.49
N LYS A 302 20.54 27.95 -23.46
CA LYS A 302 20.67 27.36 -22.13
C LYS A 302 19.46 26.52 -21.77
N ARG A 303 19.61 25.68 -20.76
CA ARG A 303 18.51 24.98 -20.10
C ARG A 303 18.68 25.03 -18.60
N ILE A 304 17.57 25.06 -17.87
CA ILE A 304 17.58 24.77 -16.42
C ILE A 304 17.34 23.28 -16.27
N GLU A 305 18.16 22.65 -15.45
CA GLU A 305 18.03 21.25 -15.08
C GLU A 305 17.91 21.19 -13.56
N VAL A 306 16.75 20.74 -13.07
CA VAL A 306 16.48 20.52 -11.65
C VAL A 306 16.51 19.01 -11.42
N THR A 307 17.47 18.55 -10.62
CA THR A 307 17.60 17.17 -10.20
C THR A 307 17.07 17.05 -8.78
N MET A 308 15.97 16.31 -8.60
CA MET A 308 15.40 16.06 -7.28
C MET A 308 15.56 14.59 -6.91
N THR A 309 16.15 14.34 -5.75
CA THR A 309 16.28 12.99 -5.20
C THR A 309 14.96 12.58 -4.56
N LYS A 310 14.43 11.42 -4.96
CA LYS A 310 13.17 10.87 -4.48
C LYS A 310 13.29 10.46 -3.00
N GLY A 311 12.18 10.53 -2.29
CA GLY A 311 12.05 10.00 -0.93
C GLY A 311 11.87 8.49 -0.92
N LYS A 312 10.75 8.01 -0.37
CA LYS A 312 10.48 6.56 -0.28
C LYS A 312 9.90 5.98 -1.58
N ASP A 313 9.24 6.81 -2.39
CA ASP A 313 8.52 6.39 -3.58
C ASP A 313 9.39 6.54 -4.83
N MET A 314 9.80 5.41 -5.40
CA MET A 314 10.80 5.36 -6.48
C MET A 314 10.22 5.50 -7.88
N ARG A 315 8.90 5.36 -8.06
CA ARG A 315 8.22 5.63 -9.34
C ARG A 315 7.15 6.70 -9.19
N TRP A 316 7.28 7.75 -9.97
CA TRP A 316 6.40 8.90 -9.99
C TRP A 316 5.53 8.84 -11.25
N PRO A 317 4.22 8.66 -11.13
CA PRO A 317 3.32 8.62 -12.29
C PRO A 317 3.03 10.03 -12.85
N CYS A 318 3.39 11.09 -12.12
CA CYS A 318 3.34 12.48 -12.56
C CYS A 318 4.33 13.32 -11.72
N LEU A 319 4.68 14.52 -12.18
CA LEU A 319 5.57 15.43 -11.42
C LEU A 319 4.80 16.08 -10.24
N THR A 320 3.61 16.61 -10.52
CA THR A 320 2.72 17.25 -9.54
C THR A 320 1.39 16.51 -9.47
N ARG A 321 0.72 16.53 -8.32
CA ARG A 321 -0.59 15.88 -8.10
C ARG A 321 -1.69 16.46 -9.01
N THR A 322 -1.50 17.68 -9.49
CA THR A 322 -2.41 18.42 -10.36
C THR A 322 -1.59 19.24 -11.34
N LYS A 323 -1.97 19.27 -12.62
CA LYS A 323 -1.30 20.07 -13.68
C LYS A 323 0.17 19.70 -13.87
N SER A 324 0.39 18.49 -14.35
CA SER A 324 1.70 17.93 -14.67
C SER A 324 1.86 17.81 -16.18
N ALA A 325 3.04 18.17 -16.66
CA ALA A 325 3.50 17.76 -17.99
C ALA A 325 3.53 16.23 -18.09
N PRO A 326 3.34 15.66 -19.28
CA PRO A 326 3.61 14.24 -19.51
C PRO A 326 5.09 13.94 -19.27
N GLU A 327 5.37 12.76 -18.71
CA GLU A 327 6.74 12.25 -18.59
C GLU A 327 7.34 12.10 -19.99
N THR A 328 8.55 12.60 -20.17
CA THR A 328 9.34 12.38 -21.38
C THR A 328 10.25 11.17 -21.17
N LYS A 329 10.27 10.23 -22.13
CA LYS A 329 11.22 9.12 -22.15
C LYS A 329 12.54 9.55 -22.76
#